data_AF-A0A2S9FGX5-F1
#
_entry.id   AF-A0A2S9FGX5-F1
#
_cell.length_a   1.000
_cell.length_b   1.000
_cell.length_c   1.000
_cell.angle_alpha   90.00
_cell.angle_beta   90.00
_cell.angle_gamma   90.00
#
_symmetry.space_group_name_H-M   'P 1'
#
loop_
_entity.id
_entity.type
_entity.pdbx_description
1 polymer ?
#
loop_
_entity_poly.entity_id
_entity_poly.type
_entity_poly.pdbx_seq_one_letter_code
_entity_poly.pdbx_strand_id
1 'polypeptide(L)'
;MGAIETKQEINQWVMGELITLETRQSLEGLGLMTVGLKRDPRLPLRGFTALGLNEDEAWALLNVLVKTARMQGALSPLERVDIKDERFAPRNSTVRMRSTGSDAKKQVISWNPSGRPGTSNSRVAFLDKVIAALGNPTPAATILEGCWKLLESGGYLTVESDRVLGPVFQLDHNRLSLIEGRASQWFLCDTCRTLTAYSVRGVCPNSRCVGALQEFTLPDVDDDTNHYRVMYQTMNLAPLS
;
A
#
# COMPACT_ATOMS: atom_id res chain seq x y z
N MET A 1 -28.16 -15.24 7.95
CA MET A 1 -27.14 -14.78 8.92
C MET A 1 -27.68 -13.65 9.78
N GLY A 2 -27.21 -13.58 11.03
CA GLY A 2 -27.40 -12.38 11.85
C GLY A 2 -26.48 -11.23 11.40
N ALA A 3 -26.82 -9.99 11.77
CA ALA A 3 -26.05 -8.79 11.34
C ALA A 3 -24.56 -8.84 11.69
N ILE A 4 -24.20 -9.51 12.80
CA ILE A 4 -22.82 -9.69 13.24
C ILE A 4 -22.06 -10.63 12.30
N GLU A 5 -22.67 -11.75 11.93
CA GLU A 5 -22.08 -12.76 11.03
C GLU A 5 -21.86 -12.15 9.64
N THR A 6 -22.86 -11.43 9.12
CA THR A 6 -22.74 -10.71 7.84
C THR A 6 -21.60 -9.69 7.86
N LYS A 7 -21.45 -8.92 8.94
CA LYS A 7 -20.35 -7.95 9.07
C LYS A 7 -18.99 -8.64 9.12
N GLN A 8 -18.87 -9.77 9.83
CA GLN A 8 -17.64 -10.55 9.88
C GLN A 8 -17.28 -11.08 8.48
N GLU A 9 -18.23 -11.67 7.76
CA GLU A 9 -18.01 -12.20 6.42
C GLU A 9 -17.58 -11.09 5.43
N ILE A 10 -18.30 -9.96 5.42
CA ILE A 10 -17.93 -8.79 4.60
C ILE A 10 -16.50 -8.34 4.92
N ASN A 11 -16.18 -8.18 6.20
CA ASN A 11 -14.85 -7.73 6.60
C ASN A 11 -13.75 -8.74 6.22
N GLN A 12 -14.04 -10.05 6.19
CA GLN A 12 -13.09 -11.05 5.70
C GLN A 12 -12.82 -10.89 4.19
N TRP A 13 -13.85 -10.66 3.38
CA TRP A 13 -13.70 -10.37 1.95
C TRP A 13 -12.91 -9.07 1.71
N VAL A 14 -13.27 -7.98 2.41
CA VAL A 14 -12.57 -6.70 2.30
C VAL A 14 -11.11 -6.85 2.72
N MET A 15 -10.84 -7.50 3.86
CA MET A 15 -9.48 -7.72 4.33
C MET A 15 -8.66 -8.53 3.32
N GLY A 16 -9.24 -9.60 2.76
CA GLY A 16 -8.58 -10.43 1.76
C GLY A 16 -8.14 -9.64 0.53
N GLU A 17 -8.99 -8.73 0.05
CA GLU A 17 -8.66 -7.82 -1.04
C GLU A 17 -7.53 -6.83 -0.65
N LEU A 18 -7.56 -6.29 0.58
CA LEU A 18 -6.56 -5.31 1.02
C LEU A 18 -5.14 -5.88 1.16
N ILE A 19 -4.98 -7.18 1.37
CA ILE A 19 -3.67 -7.85 1.56
C ILE A 19 -3.36 -8.93 0.51
N THR A 20 -4.13 -8.98 -0.58
CA THR A 20 -4.05 -10.03 -1.61
C THR A 20 -2.66 -10.21 -2.21
N LEU A 21 -2.30 -11.43 -2.59
CA LEU A 21 -1.07 -11.70 -3.35
C LEU A 21 -1.23 -11.35 -4.84
N GLU A 22 -2.45 -11.42 -5.36
CA GLU A 22 -2.77 -11.22 -6.78
C GLU A 22 -2.88 -9.73 -7.13
N THR A 23 -1.83 -8.97 -6.84
CA THR A 23 -1.79 -7.50 -6.95
C THR A 23 -2.17 -6.93 -8.31
N ARG A 24 -2.01 -7.69 -9.40
CA ARG A 24 -2.37 -7.25 -10.77
C ARG A 24 -3.83 -7.51 -11.13
N GLN A 25 -4.44 -8.52 -10.51
CA GLN A 25 -5.82 -8.92 -10.76
C GLN A 25 -6.76 -8.49 -9.63
N SER A 26 -6.24 -7.86 -8.57
CA SER A 26 -7.02 -7.25 -7.52
C SER A 26 -7.84 -6.07 -8.04
N LEU A 27 -8.89 -5.66 -7.32
CA LEU A 27 -9.69 -4.48 -7.65
C LEU A 27 -8.79 -3.24 -7.79
N GLU A 28 -7.80 -3.10 -6.91
CA GLU A 28 -6.84 -2.00 -7.00
C GLU A 28 -5.87 -2.13 -8.19
N GLY A 29 -5.40 -3.34 -8.50
CA GLY A 29 -4.52 -3.62 -9.64
C GLY A 29 -5.20 -3.43 -10.99
N LEU A 30 -6.50 -3.67 -11.03
CA LEU A 30 -7.37 -3.50 -12.20
C LEU A 30 -8.04 -2.13 -12.25
N GLY A 31 -7.64 -1.18 -11.40
CA GLY A 31 -8.16 0.18 -11.48
C GLY A 31 -9.61 0.37 -11.04
N LEU A 32 -10.21 -0.60 -10.37
CA LEU A 32 -11.62 -0.60 -9.96
C LEU A 32 -11.83 0.08 -8.60
N MET A 33 -10.78 0.17 -7.79
CA MET A 33 -10.77 0.94 -6.56
C MET A 33 -9.38 1.50 -6.29
N THR A 34 -9.28 2.55 -5.48
CA THR A 34 -8.01 2.99 -4.90
C THR A 34 -8.02 2.77 -3.40
N VAL A 35 -6.86 2.43 -2.86
CA VAL A 35 -6.64 2.34 -1.42
C VAL A 35 -5.58 3.36 -1.05
N GLY A 36 -5.93 4.31 -0.18
CA GLY A 36 -5.03 5.40 0.18
C GLY A 36 -5.16 5.83 1.63
N LEU A 37 -4.11 6.44 2.16
CA LEU A 37 -4.13 7.10 3.44
C LEU A 37 -5.17 8.22 3.42
N LYS A 38 -6.03 8.26 4.45
CA LYS A 38 -6.87 9.43 4.73
C LYS A 38 -5.94 10.62 4.98
N ARG A 39 -6.03 11.65 4.13
CA ARG A 39 -5.20 12.84 4.27
C ARG A 39 -5.59 13.61 5.53
N ASP A 40 -4.62 13.87 6.40
CA ASP A 40 -4.79 14.81 7.52
C ASP A 40 -4.11 16.14 7.16
N PRO A 41 -4.87 17.23 6.97
CA PRO A 41 -4.29 18.54 6.61
C PRO A 41 -3.39 19.12 7.71
N ARG A 42 -3.42 18.58 8.93
CA ARG A 42 -2.55 19.00 10.03
C ARG A 42 -1.16 18.36 9.95
N LEU A 43 -0.98 17.33 9.12
CA LEU A 43 0.28 16.61 9.02
C LEU A 43 1.34 17.49 8.34
N PRO A 44 2.52 17.73 8.96
CA PRO A 44 3.49 18.67 8.42
C PRO A 44 4.27 18.07 7.24
N LEU A 45 3.90 18.42 6.01
CA LEU A 45 4.55 17.91 4.78
C LEU A 45 5.79 18.72 4.35
N ARG A 46 6.21 19.71 5.13
CA ARG A 46 7.36 20.60 4.83
C ARG A 46 8.66 19.86 4.46
N GLY A 47 8.88 18.67 5.04
CA GLY A 47 10.02 17.82 4.70
C GLY A 47 9.99 17.38 3.24
N PHE A 48 8.82 16.99 2.72
CA PHE A 48 8.65 16.64 1.31
C PHE A 48 8.76 17.85 0.39
N THR A 49 8.21 19.00 0.81
CA THR A 49 8.35 20.25 0.05
C THR A 49 9.80 20.69 -0.08
N ALA A 50 10.59 20.55 0.98
CA ALA A 50 12.04 20.81 0.94
C ALA A 50 12.80 19.81 0.04
N LEU A 51 12.26 18.60 -0.19
CA LEU A 51 12.79 17.67 -1.19
C LEU A 51 12.42 18.05 -2.64
N GLY A 52 11.47 18.97 -2.81
CA GLY A 52 10.95 19.42 -4.11
C GLY A 52 9.59 18.83 -4.48
N LEU A 53 8.96 18.01 -3.62
CA LEU A 53 7.64 17.44 -3.89
C LEU A 53 6.53 18.44 -3.56
N ASN A 54 5.48 18.46 -4.38
CA ASN A 54 4.24 19.14 -3.99
C ASN A 54 3.44 18.27 -2.98
N GLU A 55 2.33 18.80 -2.45
CA GLU A 55 1.51 18.10 -1.47
C GLU A 55 0.91 16.78 -2.01
N ASP A 56 0.43 16.78 -3.25
CA ASP A 56 -0.13 15.58 -3.87
C ASP A 56 0.92 14.49 -4.05
N GLU A 57 2.12 14.85 -4.48
CA GLU A 57 3.24 13.93 -4.60
C GLU A 57 3.75 13.45 -3.25
N ALA A 58 3.70 14.28 -2.21
CA ALA A 58 4.03 13.86 -0.85
C ALA A 58 3.07 12.76 -0.36
N TRP A 59 1.76 12.96 -0.56
CA TRP A 59 0.76 11.93 -0.27
C TRP A 59 0.89 10.71 -1.19
N ALA A 60 1.17 10.90 -2.48
CA ALA A 60 1.40 9.79 -3.41
C ALA A 60 2.61 8.96 -2.99
N LEU A 61 3.70 9.60 -2.57
CA LEU A 61 4.89 8.93 -2.04
C LEU A 61 4.54 8.10 -0.80
N LEU A 62 3.87 8.70 0.19
CA LEU A 62 3.43 7.97 1.38
C LEU A 62 2.55 6.77 1.00
N ASN A 63 1.61 6.94 0.07
CA ASN A 63 0.72 5.89 -0.40
C ASN A 63 1.46 4.73 -1.09
N VAL A 64 2.43 5.03 -1.96
CA VAL A 64 3.27 3.98 -2.57
C VAL A 64 4.05 3.22 -1.49
N LEU A 65 4.65 3.93 -0.53
CA LEU A 65 5.45 3.32 0.53
C LEU A 65 4.60 2.43 1.46
N VAL A 66 3.47 2.92 1.97
CA VAL A 66 2.59 2.11 2.84
C VAL A 66 1.92 0.98 2.09
N LYS A 67 1.63 1.14 0.79
CA LYS A 67 1.16 0.04 -0.06
C LYS A 67 2.13 -1.13 -0.03
N THR A 68 3.46 -0.89 -0.08
CA THR A 68 4.42 -2.01 0.01
C THR A 68 4.35 -2.77 1.33
N ALA A 69 4.06 -2.10 2.45
CA ALA A 69 3.90 -2.74 3.76
C ALA A 69 2.55 -3.48 3.86
N ARG A 70 1.46 -2.85 3.39
CA ARG A 70 0.13 -3.47 3.27
C ARG A 70 0.16 -4.72 2.41
N MET A 71 0.79 -4.66 1.24
CA MET A 71 0.96 -5.83 0.36
C MET A 71 1.84 -6.91 0.98
N GLN A 72 2.59 -6.65 2.06
CA GLN A 72 3.30 -7.66 2.86
C GLN A 72 2.46 -8.19 4.03
N GLY A 73 1.23 -7.70 4.22
CA GLY A 73 0.30 -8.11 5.28
C GLY A 73 0.39 -7.27 6.55
N ALA A 74 1.22 -6.23 6.58
CA ALA A 74 1.41 -5.37 7.76
C ALA A 74 0.27 -4.34 7.92
N LEU A 75 -0.96 -4.83 8.04
CA LEU A 75 -2.20 -4.06 8.18
C LEU A 75 -2.98 -4.61 9.40
N SER A 76 -3.48 -3.71 10.25
CA SER A 76 -4.30 -4.11 11.39
C SER A 76 -5.60 -4.77 10.90
N PRO A 77 -6.07 -5.86 11.53
CA PRO A 77 -7.26 -6.56 11.07
C PRO A 77 -8.51 -5.70 11.24
N LEU A 78 -9.44 -5.80 10.29
CA LEU A 78 -10.79 -5.26 10.45
C LEU A 78 -11.52 -5.94 11.62
N GLU A 79 -12.54 -5.29 12.16
CA GLU A 79 -13.31 -5.82 13.28
C GLU A 79 -13.79 -7.25 12.99
N ARG A 80 -13.59 -8.17 13.93
CA ARG A 80 -13.99 -9.58 13.88
C ARG A 80 -13.31 -10.43 12.80
N VAL A 81 -12.26 -9.92 12.15
CA VAL A 81 -11.45 -10.73 11.23
C VAL A 81 -10.36 -11.46 12.01
N ASP A 82 -10.37 -12.79 11.96
CA ASP A 82 -9.22 -13.61 12.34
C ASP A 82 -8.34 -13.87 11.12
N ILE A 83 -7.18 -13.22 11.06
CA ILE A 83 -6.21 -13.39 9.97
C ILE A 83 -5.70 -14.83 9.92
N LYS A 84 -5.77 -15.62 10.98
CA LYS A 84 -5.28 -17.01 10.97
C LYS A 84 -6.21 -17.99 10.24
N ASP A 85 -7.41 -17.55 9.86
CA ASP A 85 -8.36 -18.34 9.08
C ASP A 85 -7.73 -18.82 7.75
N GLU A 86 -8.05 -20.04 7.34
CA GLU A 86 -7.52 -20.68 6.12
C GLU A 86 -7.85 -19.88 4.86
N ARG A 87 -8.95 -19.12 4.86
CA ARG A 87 -9.32 -18.21 3.77
C ARG A 87 -8.23 -17.20 3.43
N PHE A 88 -7.43 -16.78 4.40
CA PHE A 88 -6.33 -15.85 4.18
C PHE A 88 -5.05 -16.53 3.73
N ALA A 89 -4.99 -17.86 3.67
CA ALA A 89 -3.79 -18.57 3.23
C ALA A 89 -3.37 -18.12 1.81
N PRO A 90 -2.06 -17.96 1.54
CA PRO A 90 -0.93 -18.21 2.43
C PRO A 90 -0.54 -16.99 3.31
N ARG A 91 -1.37 -15.95 3.35
CA ARG A 91 -1.22 -14.74 4.19
C ARG A 91 -1.97 -14.83 5.52
N ASN A 92 -2.25 -16.04 5.98
CA ASN A 92 -2.93 -16.28 7.25
C ASN A 92 -1.99 -16.18 8.46
N SER A 93 -1.15 -15.14 8.47
CA SER A 93 -0.19 -14.85 9.53
C SER A 93 -0.22 -13.36 9.88
N THR A 94 -0.06 -13.05 11.17
CA THR A 94 -0.01 -11.66 11.63
C THR A 94 1.35 -11.06 11.31
N VAL A 95 1.42 -10.32 10.21
CA VAL A 95 2.64 -9.58 9.84
C VAL A 95 2.66 -8.23 10.56
N ARG A 96 3.78 -7.95 11.22
CA ARG A 96 4.04 -6.70 11.95
C ARG A 96 5.28 -6.03 11.38
N MET A 97 5.51 -4.77 11.72
CA MET A 97 6.66 -4.02 11.25
C MET A 97 7.37 -3.28 12.37
N ARG A 98 8.67 -3.04 12.18
CA ARG A 98 9.47 -2.10 12.97
C ARG A 98 10.10 -1.07 12.03
N SER A 99 10.51 0.08 12.58
CA SER A 99 11.28 1.07 11.82
C SER A 99 12.54 0.44 11.22
N THR A 100 13.27 -0.35 12.00
CA THR A 100 14.45 -1.13 11.60
C THR A 100 14.41 -2.53 12.21
N GLY A 101 15.18 -3.47 11.65
CA GLY A 101 15.34 -4.82 12.18
C GLY A 101 14.13 -5.72 11.91
N SER A 102 14.22 -6.52 10.85
CA SER A 102 13.25 -7.59 10.56
C SER A 102 13.51 -8.85 11.40
N ASP A 103 12.47 -9.62 11.66
CA ASP A 103 12.54 -10.98 12.23
C ASP A 103 11.56 -11.89 11.47
N ALA A 104 12.08 -12.64 10.49
CA ALA A 104 11.26 -13.49 9.63
C ALA A 104 10.56 -14.62 10.40
N LYS A 105 11.18 -15.16 11.47
CA LYS A 105 10.58 -16.23 12.29
C LYS A 105 9.34 -15.72 13.04
N LYS A 106 9.32 -14.44 13.38
CA LYS A 106 8.20 -13.79 14.09
C LYS A 106 7.27 -12.96 13.18
N GLN A 107 7.42 -13.09 11.86
CA GLN A 107 6.66 -12.34 10.86
C GLN A 107 6.77 -10.83 11.04
N VAL A 108 7.99 -10.34 11.33
CA VAL A 108 8.27 -8.91 11.47
C VAL A 108 9.11 -8.42 10.29
N ILE A 109 8.55 -7.52 9.50
CA ILE A 109 9.26 -6.81 8.44
C ILE A 109 9.92 -5.54 8.98
N SER A 110 10.88 -4.98 8.24
CA SER A 110 11.44 -3.67 8.54
C SER A 110 11.00 -2.62 7.52
N TRP A 111 10.66 -1.43 8.01
CA TRP A 111 10.35 -0.27 7.18
C TRP A 111 11.60 0.21 6.42
N ASN A 112 12.68 0.47 7.18
CA ASN A 112 14.00 0.76 6.65
C ASN A 112 14.78 -0.54 6.36
N PRO A 113 15.76 -0.50 5.44
CA PRO A 113 16.75 -1.57 5.30
C PRO A 113 17.46 -1.85 6.64
N SER A 114 17.91 -3.09 6.84
CA SER A 114 18.53 -3.51 8.11
C SER A 114 19.95 -2.99 8.34
N GLY A 115 20.47 -2.13 7.45
CA GLY A 115 21.80 -1.53 7.55
C GLY A 115 22.96 -2.51 7.32
N ARG A 116 22.67 -3.77 7.02
CA ARG A 116 23.71 -4.76 6.66
C ARG A 116 24.08 -4.58 5.18
N PRO A 117 25.37 -4.73 4.81
CA PRO A 117 25.78 -4.68 3.41
C PRO A 117 24.95 -5.64 2.56
N GLY A 118 24.41 -5.13 1.44
CA GLY A 118 23.57 -5.91 0.52
C GLY A 118 22.10 -6.10 0.94
N THR A 119 21.65 -5.54 2.07
CA THR A 119 20.22 -5.58 2.42
C THR A 119 19.48 -4.36 1.89
N SER A 120 18.37 -4.63 1.20
CA SER A 120 17.50 -3.61 0.59
C SER A 120 16.04 -4.07 0.70
N ASN A 121 15.11 -3.16 0.49
CA ASN A 121 13.69 -3.48 0.32
C ASN A 121 13.10 -2.64 -0.82
N SER A 122 11.88 -2.95 -1.24
CA SER A 122 11.24 -2.24 -2.34
C SER A 122 11.03 -0.74 -2.07
N ARG A 123 10.92 -0.33 -0.80
CA ARG A 123 10.73 1.07 -0.39
C ARG A 123 11.96 1.91 -0.66
N VAL A 124 13.14 1.47 -0.22
CA VAL A 124 14.38 2.22 -0.46
C VAL A 124 14.68 2.28 -1.96
N ALA A 125 14.52 1.17 -2.68
CA ALA A 125 14.76 1.12 -4.12
C ALA A 125 13.79 2.00 -4.92
N PHE A 126 12.53 2.14 -4.50
CA PHE A 126 11.61 3.10 -5.11
C PHE A 126 12.04 4.54 -4.83
N LEU A 127 12.40 4.85 -3.59
CA LEU A 127 12.85 6.20 -3.21
C LEU A 127 14.14 6.61 -3.92
N ASP A 128 15.10 5.71 -4.11
CA ASP A 128 16.31 5.99 -4.88
C ASP A 128 15.98 6.52 -6.28
N LYS A 129 14.96 5.95 -6.94
CA LYS A 129 14.48 6.44 -8.24
C LYS A 129 13.81 7.81 -8.15
N VAL A 130 12.98 8.04 -7.13
CA VAL A 130 12.32 9.33 -6.91
C VAL A 130 13.36 10.44 -6.64
N ILE A 131 14.35 10.16 -5.81
CA ILE A 131 15.43 11.08 -5.45
C ILE A 131 16.29 11.41 -6.67
N ALA A 132 16.62 10.40 -7.49
CA ALA A 132 17.31 10.61 -8.76
C ALA A 132 16.49 11.52 -9.71
N ALA A 133 15.17 11.29 -9.83
CA ALA A 133 14.28 12.13 -10.63
C ALA A 133 14.13 13.57 -10.08
N LEU A 134 14.29 13.75 -8.77
CA LEU A 134 14.31 15.07 -8.13
C LEU A 134 15.66 15.79 -8.26
N GLY A 135 16.74 15.08 -8.62
CA GLY A 135 18.10 15.62 -8.55
C GLY A 135 18.52 16.01 -7.12
N ASN A 136 17.94 15.36 -6.10
CA ASN A 136 18.17 15.67 -4.70
C ASN A 136 19.25 14.72 -4.12
N PRO A 137 20.21 15.19 -3.30
CA PRO A 137 21.25 14.31 -2.75
C PRO A 137 20.87 13.64 -1.42
N THR A 138 19.67 13.90 -0.88
CA THR A 138 19.25 13.35 0.42
C THR A 138 19.20 11.82 0.35
N PRO A 139 19.83 11.08 1.26
CA PRO A 139 19.79 9.62 1.25
C PRO A 139 18.36 9.07 1.41
N ALA A 140 17.99 8.06 0.62
CA ALA A 140 16.66 7.44 0.69
C ALA A 140 16.30 6.91 2.09
N ALA A 141 17.29 6.38 2.82
CA ALA A 141 17.10 5.93 4.20
C ALA A 141 16.67 7.07 5.15
N THR A 142 17.21 8.27 4.97
CA THR A 142 16.82 9.45 5.77
C THR A 142 15.36 9.85 5.49
N ILE A 143 14.94 9.79 4.23
CA ILE A 143 13.56 10.08 3.83
C ILE A 143 12.62 9.00 4.40
N LEU A 144 12.98 7.71 4.32
CA LEU A 144 12.19 6.63 4.92
C LEU A 144 12.05 6.77 6.42
N GLU A 145 13.11 7.13 7.14
CA GLU A 145 13.04 7.40 8.57
C GLU A 145 12.09 8.57 8.88
N GLY A 146 12.14 9.64 8.08
CA GLY A 146 11.19 10.75 8.16
C GLY A 146 9.75 10.31 7.93
N CYS A 147 9.49 9.52 6.88
CA CYS A 147 8.17 8.95 6.60
C CYS A 147 7.66 8.09 7.76
N TRP A 148 8.54 7.26 8.35
CA TRP A 148 8.18 6.45 9.51
C TRP A 148 7.72 7.33 10.67
N LYS A 149 8.54 8.31 11.08
CA LYS A 149 8.24 9.23 12.17
C LYS A 149 6.94 10.00 11.93
N LEU A 150 6.68 10.38 10.68
CA LEU A 150 5.46 11.07 10.28
C LEU A 150 4.23 10.15 10.40
N LEU A 151 4.31 8.90 9.92
CA LEU A 151 3.23 7.93 10.03
C LEU A 151 2.93 7.58 11.49
N GLU A 152 3.96 7.40 12.31
CA GLU A 152 3.85 7.11 13.74
C GLU A 152 3.20 8.29 14.49
N SER A 153 3.77 9.50 14.39
CA SER A 153 3.23 10.68 15.06
C SER A 153 1.88 11.14 14.52
N GLY A 154 1.57 10.85 13.25
CA GLY A 154 0.28 11.11 12.62
C GLY A 154 -0.80 10.08 12.96
N GLY A 155 -0.47 9.04 13.74
CA GLY A 155 -1.43 8.01 14.15
C GLY A 155 -1.88 7.10 13.00
N TYR A 156 -1.05 6.94 11.97
CA TYR A 156 -1.26 6.00 10.85
C TYR A 156 -0.86 4.57 11.19
N LEU A 157 -0.15 4.38 12.30
CA LEU A 157 0.33 3.07 12.75
C LEU A 157 -0.35 2.69 14.06
N THR A 158 -0.85 1.46 14.15
CA THR A 158 -1.15 0.84 15.44
C THR A 158 0.15 0.34 16.06
N VAL A 159 0.20 0.32 17.40
CA VAL A 159 1.36 -0.17 18.15
C VAL A 159 0.94 -1.27 19.13
N GLU A 160 1.73 -2.33 19.18
CA GLU A 160 1.62 -3.42 20.13
C GLU A 160 2.97 -3.57 20.85
N SER A 161 2.94 -3.72 22.18
CA SER A 161 4.13 -4.00 22.98
C SER A 161 4.42 -5.49 23.04
N ASP A 162 5.35 -5.98 22.23
CA ASP A 162 5.82 -7.36 22.25
C ASP A 162 6.93 -7.53 23.32
N ARG A 163 6.79 -8.54 24.19
CA ARG A 163 7.71 -8.75 25.33
C ARG A 163 9.18 -8.94 24.93
N VAL A 164 9.44 -9.46 23.72
CA VAL A 164 10.80 -9.77 23.25
C VAL A 164 11.27 -8.75 22.21
N LEU A 165 10.38 -8.31 21.33
CA LEU A 165 10.73 -7.44 20.22
C LEU A 165 10.62 -5.94 20.54
N GLY A 166 9.99 -5.58 21.65
CA GLY A 166 9.61 -4.21 21.97
C GLY A 166 8.40 -3.76 21.14
N PRO A 167 8.26 -2.46 20.83
CA PRO A 167 7.15 -1.96 20.06
C PRO A 167 7.20 -2.50 18.62
N VAL A 168 6.09 -3.08 18.19
CA VAL A 168 5.83 -3.53 16.83
C VAL A 168 4.56 -2.88 16.31
N PHE A 169 4.51 -2.64 15.01
CA PHE A 169 3.50 -1.78 14.42
C PHE A 169 2.78 -2.47 13.27
N GLN A 170 1.59 -2.00 12.95
CA GLN A 170 0.90 -2.29 11.70
C GLN A 170 0.31 -1.00 11.14
N LEU A 171 0.04 -0.97 9.83
CA LEU A 171 -0.73 0.12 9.24
C LEU A 171 -2.14 0.07 9.82
N ASP A 172 -2.67 1.19 10.28
CA ASP A 172 -4.03 1.23 10.82
C ASP A 172 -5.06 1.26 9.67
N HIS A 173 -5.89 0.22 9.56
CA HIS A 173 -6.95 0.17 8.56
C HIS A 173 -7.95 1.34 8.69
N ASN A 174 -8.14 1.91 9.89
CA ASN A 174 -9.03 3.06 10.08
C ASN A 174 -8.51 4.33 9.43
N ARG A 175 -7.23 4.34 9.08
CA ARG A 175 -6.53 5.44 8.41
C ARG A 175 -6.44 5.25 6.90
N LEU A 176 -7.06 4.19 6.38
CA LEU A 176 -7.24 3.97 4.95
C LEU A 176 -8.61 4.45 4.48
N SER A 177 -8.63 4.95 3.25
CA SER A 177 -9.80 5.30 2.46
C SER A 177 -9.84 4.42 1.23
N LEU A 178 -11.05 4.01 0.87
CA LEU A 178 -11.34 3.29 -0.38
C LEU A 178 -12.14 4.24 -1.25
N ILE A 179 -11.69 4.47 -2.47
CA ILE A 179 -12.37 5.32 -3.44
C ILE A 179 -12.66 4.47 -4.68
N GLU A 180 -13.83 4.71 -5.28
CA GLU A 180 -14.21 4.07 -6.53
C GLU A 180 -13.20 4.42 -7.65
N GLY A 181 -12.91 3.44 -8.51
CA GLY A 181 -11.84 3.53 -9.50
C GLY A 181 -12.02 4.65 -10.51
N ARG A 182 -13.23 4.85 -11.05
CA ARG A 182 -13.52 5.90 -12.04
C ARG A 182 -13.47 7.31 -11.45
N ALA A 183 -13.65 7.46 -10.14
CA ALA A 183 -13.46 8.71 -9.42
C ALA A 183 -11.97 9.09 -9.19
N SER A 184 -11.02 8.27 -9.66
CA SER A 184 -9.58 8.47 -9.45
C SER A 184 -8.82 8.67 -10.76
N GLN A 185 -7.75 9.47 -10.73
CA GLN A 185 -6.76 9.52 -11.81
C GLN A 185 -5.90 8.26 -11.78
N TRP A 186 -5.63 7.68 -12.95
CA TRP A 186 -4.77 6.52 -13.10
C TRP A 186 -3.51 6.82 -13.90
N PHE A 187 -2.48 6.03 -13.62
CA PHE A 187 -1.22 6.04 -14.33
C PHE A 187 -0.82 4.63 -14.68
N LEU A 188 -0.34 4.43 -15.90
CA LEU A 188 0.11 3.15 -16.42
C LEU A 188 1.57 3.23 -16.80
N CYS A 189 2.38 2.32 -16.28
CA CYS A 189 3.78 2.24 -16.66
C CYS A 189 3.91 1.79 -18.12
N ASP A 190 4.69 2.51 -18.91
CA ASP A 190 5.00 2.19 -20.32
C ASP A 190 5.72 0.84 -20.50
N THR A 191 6.45 0.39 -19.48
CA THR A 191 7.32 -0.78 -19.55
C THR A 191 6.70 -2.00 -18.86
N CYS A 192 6.45 -1.92 -17.55
CA CYS A 192 5.96 -3.08 -16.79
C CYS A 192 4.44 -3.16 -16.71
N ARG A 193 3.72 -2.18 -17.29
CA ARG A 193 2.25 -2.09 -17.30
C ARG A 193 1.62 -2.09 -15.91
N THR A 194 2.36 -1.69 -14.88
CA THR A 194 1.80 -1.46 -13.54
C THR A 194 0.85 -0.28 -13.60
N LEU A 195 -0.40 -0.53 -13.21
CA LEU A 195 -1.43 0.47 -13.02
C LEU A 195 -1.40 0.97 -11.57
N THR A 196 -1.48 2.28 -11.36
CA THR A 196 -1.45 2.91 -10.03
C THR A 196 -2.19 4.24 -10.05
N ALA A 197 -2.83 4.60 -8.94
CA ALA A 197 -3.41 5.92 -8.74
C ALA A 197 -2.41 6.94 -8.16
N TYR A 198 -1.22 6.47 -7.77
CA TYR A 198 -0.19 7.29 -7.12
C TYR A 198 1.02 7.41 -8.04
N SER A 199 1.32 8.64 -8.44
CA SER A 199 2.48 9.01 -9.24
C SER A 199 3.34 10.02 -8.48
N VAL A 200 4.65 9.82 -8.49
CA VAL A 200 5.64 10.75 -7.95
C VAL A 200 6.68 10.96 -9.03
N ARG A 201 6.75 12.17 -9.60
CA ARG A 201 7.66 12.47 -10.73
C ARG A 201 7.58 11.49 -11.91
N GLY A 202 6.43 10.86 -12.14
CA GLY A 202 6.28 9.84 -13.20
C GLY A 202 7.10 8.56 -12.98
N VAL A 203 7.65 8.34 -11.79
CA VAL A 203 8.49 7.16 -11.50
C VAL A 203 7.60 5.94 -11.24
N CYS A 204 7.89 4.83 -11.93
CA CYS A 204 7.16 3.58 -11.72
C CYS A 204 7.35 3.04 -10.27
N PRO A 205 6.28 2.62 -9.55
CA PRO A 205 6.41 2.09 -8.19
C PRO A 205 7.02 0.70 -8.13
N ASN A 206 7.10 -0.04 -9.24
CA ASN A 206 7.84 -1.29 -9.30
C ASN A 206 9.34 -1.01 -9.18
N SER A 207 9.94 -1.44 -8.07
CA SER A 207 11.33 -1.11 -7.72
C SER A 207 12.37 -1.60 -8.75
N ARG A 208 12.07 -2.66 -9.51
CA ARG A 208 12.97 -3.19 -10.55
C ARG A 208 12.71 -2.61 -11.94
N CYS A 209 11.62 -1.88 -12.12
CA CYS A 209 11.25 -1.30 -13.40
C CYS A 209 11.93 0.05 -13.62
N VAL A 210 12.49 0.23 -14.81
CA VAL A 210 13.12 1.48 -15.29
C VAL A 210 12.19 2.35 -16.13
N GLY A 211 10.96 1.89 -16.39
CA GLY A 211 9.96 2.63 -17.15
C GLY A 211 9.33 3.79 -16.39
N ALA A 212 8.57 4.60 -17.13
CA ALA A 212 7.87 5.78 -16.62
C ALA A 212 6.36 5.54 -16.55
N LEU A 213 5.69 6.24 -15.63
CA LEU A 213 4.25 6.32 -15.52
C LEU A 213 3.72 7.37 -16.50
N GLN A 214 2.75 6.96 -17.31
CA GLN A 214 1.97 7.84 -18.17
C GLN A 214 0.55 7.94 -17.63
N GLU A 215 -0.10 9.10 -17.79
CA GLU A 215 -1.53 9.22 -17.50
C GLU A 215 -2.32 8.19 -18.28
N PHE A 216 -3.32 7.61 -17.63
CA PHE A 216 -4.15 6.57 -18.20
C PHE A 216 -5.60 6.80 -17.80
N THR A 217 -6.47 6.88 -18.79
CA THR A 217 -7.92 6.89 -18.59
C THR A 217 -8.43 5.46 -18.63
N LEU A 218 -9.26 5.07 -17.66
CA LEU A 218 -9.90 3.78 -17.70
C LEU A 218 -10.87 3.74 -18.89
N PRO A 219 -10.82 2.71 -19.74
CA PRO A 219 -11.82 2.52 -20.77
C PRO A 219 -13.20 2.26 -20.15
N ASP A 220 -14.25 2.55 -20.92
CA ASP A 220 -15.60 2.11 -20.60
C ASP A 220 -15.73 0.60 -20.75
N VAL A 221 -16.71 0.00 -20.06
CA VAL A 221 -16.83 -1.46 -19.95
C VAL A 221 -16.95 -2.14 -21.32
N ASP A 222 -17.63 -1.48 -22.26
CA ASP A 222 -17.86 -1.99 -23.62
C ASP A 222 -16.59 -1.91 -24.50
N ASP A 223 -15.66 -1.02 -24.16
CA ASP A 223 -14.41 -0.78 -24.90
C ASP A 223 -13.17 -1.37 -24.19
N ASP A 224 -13.33 -1.92 -22.97
CA ASP A 224 -12.22 -2.41 -22.17
C ASP A 224 -11.72 -3.78 -22.65
N THR A 225 -10.51 -3.80 -23.17
CA THR A 225 -9.82 -5.03 -23.59
C THR A 225 -9.30 -5.88 -22.42
N ASN A 226 -9.32 -5.38 -21.18
CA ASN A 226 -8.90 -6.14 -20.01
C ASN A 226 -10.03 -7.06 -19.51
N HIS A 227 -9.95 -8.33 -19.88
CA HIS A 227 -10.91 -9.37 -19.51
C HIS A 227 -11.28 -9.38 -18.01
N TYR A 228 -10.31 -9.29 -17.11
CA TYR A 228 -10.57 -9.35 -15.67
C TYR A 228 -11.30 -8.09 -15.17
N ARG A 229 -10.93 -6.90 -15.68
CA ARG A 229 -11.62 -5.66 -15.30
C ARG A 229 -13.09 -5.69 -15.74
N VAL A 230 -13.35 -6.12 -16.97
CA VAL A 230 -14.72 -6.29 -17.50
C VAL A 230 -15.48 -7.28 -16.64
N MET A 231 -14.90 -8.45 -16.36
CA MET A 231 -15.54 -9.50 -15.57
C MET A 231 -16.00 -8.99 -14.20
N TYR A 232 -15.16 -8.25 -13.46
CA TYR A 232 -15.56 -7.68 -12.17
C TYR A 232 -16.72 -6.68 -12.27
N GLN A 233 -16.87 -5.98 -13.40
CA GLN A 233 -17.92 -4.99 -13.62
C GLN A 233 -19.22 -5.61 -14.13
N THR A 234 -19.16 -6.73 -14.85
CA THR A 234 -20.32 -7.35 -15.50
C THR A 234 -20.79 -8.64 -14.85
N MET A 235 -20.02 -9.21 -13.91
CA MET A 235 -20.42 -10.44 -13.24
C MET A 235 -21.69 -10.23 -12.42
N ASN A 236 -22.58 -11.23 -12.45
CA ASN A 236 -23.75 -11.23 -11.58
C ASN A 236 -23.28 -11.33 -10.12
N LEU A 237 -23.72 -10.38 -9.30
CA LEU A 237 -23.47 -10.42 -7.86
C LEU A 237 -24.22 -11.61 -7.27
N ALA A 238 -23.46 -12.52 -6.63
CA ALA A 238 -24.04 -13.58 -5.82
C ALA A 238 -24.30 -13.04 -4.40
N PRO A 239 -25.40 -13.45 -3.74
CA PRO A 239 -25.61 -13.13 -2.34
C PRO A 239 -24.47 -13.71 -1.48
N LEU A 240 -24.08 -12.96 -0.44
CA LEU A 240 -23.22 -13.46 0.64
C LEU A 240 -24.04 -14.46 1.46
N SER A 241 -24.05 -15.72 1.02
CA SER A 241 -24.81 -16.88 1.54
C SER A 241 -26.34 -16.75 1.64
#